data_AF-A0A7J2HU38-F1
#
_entry.id   AF-A0A7J2HU38-F1
#
_cell.length_a   1.000
_cell.length_b   1.000
_cell.length_c   1.000
_cell.angle_alpha   90.00
_cell.angle_beta   90.00
_cell.angle_gamma   90.00
#
_symmetry.space_group_name_H-M   'P 1'
#
loop_
_entity.id
_entity.type
_entity.pdbx_description
1 polymer ?
#
loop_
_entity_poly.entity_id
_entity_poly.type
_entity_poly.pdbx_seq_one_letter_code
_entity_poly.pdbx_strand_id
1 'polypeptide(L)'
;RLKAIWLFILAITIHNVPEGLAVGVGLGSGNLAAGTALMIAIALQNIPEGLSVGLSLLATGAYGRPKAYLASSLSGFVELPLAVVGALAVTSIRGIIPYAMGFAAGAMIFVVSDEIIPEVHRLGREKLVTYSLIAGLILMLFLDTALKA
;
A
#
# COMPACT_ATOMS: atom_id res chain seq x y z
N ARG A 1 -0.65 -17.38 -14.03
CA ARG A 1 -1.19 -16.00 -14.14
C ARG A 1 -2.20 -15.71 -13.02
N LEU A 2 -3.37 -16.36 -12.97
CA LEU A 2 -4.33 -16.15 -11.87
C LEU A 2 -3.74 -16.38 -10.48
N LYS A 3 -3.00 -17.48 -10.25
CA LYS A 3 -2.36 -17.75 -8.95
C LYS A 3 -1.40 -16.63 -8.53
N ALA A 4 -0.59 -16.10 -9.45
CA ALA A 4 0.35 -15.01 -9.18
C ALA A 4 -0.39 -13.71 -8.81
N ILE A 5 -1.49 -13.39 -9.50
CA ILE A 5 -2.29 -12.20 -9.20
C ILE A 5 -2.98 -12.32 -7.83
N TRP A 6 -3.48 -13.50 -7.47
CA TRP A 6 -4.01 -13.71 -6.12
C TRP A 6 -2.94 -13.62 -5.03
N LEU A 7 -1.71 -14.08 -5.29
CA LEU A 7 -0.58 -13.90 -4.39
C LEU A 7 -0.21 -12.42 -4.24
N PHE A 8 -0.19 -11.67 -5.36
CA PHE A 8 0.03 -10.22 -5.36
C PHE A 8 -1.03 -9.48 -4.54
N ILE A 9 -2.31 -9.79 -4.74
CA ILE A 9 -3.42 -9.19 -3.98
C ILE A 9 -3.31 -9.52 -2.49
N LEU A 10 -2.95 -10.76 -2.17
CA LEU A 10 -2.73 -11.18 -0.79
C LEU A 10 -1.54 -10.44 -0.16
N ALA A 11 -0.44 -10.27 -0.91
CA ALA A 11 0.73 -9.53 -0.46
C ALA A 11 0.40 -8.07 -0.14
N ILE A 12 -0.34 -7.39 -1.02
CA ILE A 12 -0.84 -6.01 -0.77
C ILE A 12 -1.75 -5.99 0.46
N THR A 13 -2.69 -6.93 0.56
CA THR A 13 -3.61 -6.98 1.71
C THR A 13 -2.86 -7.15 3.03
N ILE A 14 -1.78 -7.93 3.06
CA ILE A 14 -0.92 -8.10 4.24
C ILE A 14 -0.08 -6.83 4.49
N HIS A 15 0.37 -6.14 3.44
CA HIS A 15 1.11 -4.88 3.55
C HIS A 15 0.29 -3.77 4.24
N ASN A 16 -1.01 -3.73 3.94
CA ASN A 16 -1.95 -2.77 4.52
C ASN A 16 -2.14 -2.96 6.04
N VAL A 17 -1.70 -4.08 6.62
CA VAL A 17 -1.83 -4.35 8.05
C VAL A 17 -0.98 -3.37 8.89
N PRO A 18 0.34 -3.29 8.69
CA PRO A 18 1.20 -2.26 9.27
C PRO A 18 0.67 -0.82 9.10
N GLU A 19 0.13 -0.49 7.92
CA GLU A 19 -0.36 0.85 7.61
C GLU A 19 -1.59 1.23 8.43
N GLY A 20 -2.61 0.36 8.46
CA GLY A 20 -3.80 0.58 9.27
C GLY A 20 -3.45 0.74 10.75
N LEU A 21 -2.58 -0.13 11.27
CA LEU A 21 -2.08 0.00 12.65
C LEU A 21 -1.31 1.31 12.87
N ALA A 22 -0.49 1.75 11.92
CA ALA A 22 0.30 2.97 12.01
C ALA A 22 -0.59 4.22 12.01
N VAL A 23 -1.64 4.27 11.18
CA VAL A 23 -2.65 5.34 11.19
C VAL A 23 -3.34 5.40 12.55
N GLY A 24 -3.79 4.26 13.06
CA GLY A 24 -4.44 4.16 14.37
C GLY A 24 -3.55 4.63 15.52
N VAL A 25 -2.31 4.13 15.57
CA VAL A 25 -1.32 4.53 16.58
C VAL A 25 -0.98 6.02 16.44
N GLY A 26 -0.83 6.53 15.23
CA GLY A 26 -0.55 7.93 14.95
C GLY A 26 -1.63 8.85 15.52
N LEU A 27 -2.89 8.60 15.18
CA LEU A 27 -4.03 9.38 15.65
C LEU A 27 -4.29 9.20 17.17
N GLY A 28 -4.07 8.00 17.71
CA GLY A 28 -4.24 7.70 19.14
C GLY A 28 -3.07 8.17 20.04
N SER A 29 -1.94 8.58 19.47
CA SER A 29 -0.73 8.96 20.22
C SER A 29 -0.81 10.31 20.95
N GLY A 30 -1.85 11.11 20.69
CA GLY A 30 -2.02 12.47 21.24
C GLY A 30 -1.36 13.57 20.39
N ASN A 31 -0.52 13.23 19.41
CA ASN A 31 -0.03 14.19 18.41
C ASN A 31 -0.88 14.12 17.14
N LEU A 32 -2.01 14.84 17.15
CA LEU A 32 -2.99 14.78 16.07
C LEU A 32 -2.45 15.33 14.74
N ALA A 33 -1.54 16.30 14.77
CA ALA A 33 -0.92 16.86 13.58
C ALA A 33 -0.07 15.80 12.86
N ALA A 34 0.84 15.13 13.58
CA ALA A 34 1.67 14.07 13.02
C ALA A 34 0.84 12.85 12.59
N GLY A 35 -0.19 12.47 13.37
CA GLY A 35 -1.09 11.38 13.02
C GLY A 35 -1.90 11.67 11.75
N THR A 36 -2.40 12.90 11.58
CA THR A 36 -3.15 13.32 10.39
C THR A 36 -2.25 13.37 9.16
N ALA A 37 -1.01 13.88 9.30
CA ALA A 37 -0.02 13.87 8.23
C ALA A 37 0.27 12.44 7.73
N LEU A 38 0.50 11.50 8.65
CA LEU A 38 0.71 10.08 8.33
C LEU A 38 -0.52 9.46 7.65
N MET A 39 -1.72 9.73 8.16
CA MET A 39 -2.97 9.25 7.57
C MET A 39 -3.14 9.74 6.12
N ILE A 40 -2.86 11.02 5.85
CA ILE A 40 -2.95 11.58 4.50
C ILE A 40 -1.91 10.94 3.58
N ALA A 41 -0.68 10.75 4.05
CA ALA A 41 0.38 10.13 3.27
C ALA A 41 -0.01 8.70 2.85
N ILE A 42 -0.48 7.87 3.80
CA ILE A 42 -0.95 6.51 3.54
C ILE A 42 -2.18 6.51 2.63
N ALA A 43 -3.16 7.38 2.87
CA ALA A 43 -4.35 7.46 2.00
C ALA A 43 -3.99 7.77 0.54
N LEU A 44 -2.98 8.61 0.30
CA LEU A 44 -2.56 9.00 -1.04
C LEU A 44 -1.89 7.86 -1.81
N GLN A 45 -1.08 7.01 -1.17
CA GLN A 45 -0.49 5.83 -1.82
C GLN A 45 -1.50 4.68 -1.96
N ASN A 46 -2.53 4.59 -1.11
CA ASN A 46 -3.49 3.48 -1.18
C ASN A 46 -4.43 3.60 -2.39
N ILE A 47 -4.56 4.81 -2.96
CA ILE A 47 -5.26 5.03 -4.24
C ILE A 47 -4.56 4.29 -5.40
N PRO A 48 -3.28 4.54 -5.73
CA PRO A 48 -2.58 3.80 -6.77
C PRO A 48 -2.43 2.30 -6.44
N GLU A 49 -2.24 1.90 -5.18
CA GLU A 49 -2.19 0.49 -4.79
C GLU A 49 -3.52 -0.24 -5.04
N GLY A 50 -4.63 0.33 -4.59
CA GLY A 50 -5.97 -0.21 -4.86
C GLY A 50 -6.26 -0.27 -6.36
N LEU A 51 -5.87 0.74 -7.12
CA LEU A 51 -5.99 0.73 -8.57
C LEU A 51 -5.16 -0.41 -9.19
N SER A 52 -3.95 -0.66 -8.70
CA SER A 52 -3.08 -1.74 -9.18
C SER A 52 -3.72 -3.12 -8.98
N VAL A 53 -4.37 -3.37 -7.85
CA VAL A 53 -5.13 -4.60 -7.57
C VAL A 53 -6.26 -4.79 -8.59
N GLY A 54 -7.08 -3.76 -8.79
CA GLY A 54 -8.22 -3.81 -9.69
C GLY A 54 -7.80 -4.02 -11.15
N LEU A 55 -6.81 -3.26 -11.63
CA LEU A 55 -6.30 -3.37 -13.00
C LEU A 55 -5.62 -4.73 -13.23
N SER A 56 -4.90 -5.28 -12.25
CA SER A 56 -4.27 -6.60 -12.36
C SER A 56 -5.31 -7.72 -12.52
N LEU A 57 -6.41 -7.65 -11.77
CA LEU A 57 -7.54 -8.56 -11.94
C LEU A 57 -8.19 -8.45 -13.32
N LEU A 58 -8.41 -7.23 -13.81
CA LEU A 58 -8.97 -7.00 -15.15
C LEU A 58 -8.05 -7.52 -16.25
N ALA A 59 -6.73 -7.36 -16.10
CA ALA A 59 -5.73 -7.83 -17.06
C ALA A 59 -5.73 -9.35 -17.26
N THR A 60 -6.33 -10.13 -16.33
CA THR A 60 -6.51 -11.57 -16.52
C THR A 60 -7.53 -11.94 -17.60
N GLY A 61 -8.47 -11.04 -17.90
CA GLY A 61 -9.66 -11.34 -18.70
C GLY A 61 -10.66 -12.30 -18.03
N ALA A 62 -10.37 -12.82 -16.83
CA ALA A 62 -11.20 -13.80 -16.12
C ALA A 62 -12.29 -13.15 -15.24
N TYR A 63 -12.18 -11.84 -14.97
CA TYR A 63 -13.06 -11.12 -14.06
C TYR A 63 -13.56 -9.81 -14.69
N GLY A 64 -14.83 -9.48 -14.43
CA GLY A 64 -15.43 -8.20 -14.83
C GLY A 64 -15.13 -7.07 -13.84
N ARG A 65 -15.44 -5.83 -14.26
CA ARG A 65 -15.24 -4.58 -13.48
C ARG A 65 -15.79 -4.64 -12.04
N PRO A 66 -16.98 -5.20 -11.77
CA PRO A 66 -17.50 -5.26 -10.40
C PRO A 66 -16.63 -6.10 -9.45
N LYS A 67 -16.10 -7.24 -9.93
CA LYS A 67 -15.24 -8.10 -9.12
C LYS A 67 -13.86 -7.48 -8.89
N ALA A 68 -13.32 -6.78 -9.89
CA ALA A 68 -12.06 -6.05 -9.76
C ALA A 68 -12.17 -4.89 -8.74
N TYR A 69 -13.28 -4.13 -8.80
CA TYR A 69 -13.57 -3.10 -7.81
C TYR A 69 -13.72 -3.68 -6.41
N LEU A 70 -14.49 -4.76 -6.26
CA LEU A 70 -14.69 -5.40 -4.96
C LEU A 70 -13.37 -5.88 -4.36
N ALA A 71 -12.52 -6.55 -5.15
CA ALA A 71 -11.23 -7.02 -4.67
C ALA A 71 -10.30 -5.86 -4.24
N SER A 72 -10.27 -4.79 -5.03
CA SER A 72 -9.53 -3.55 -4.72
C SER A 72 -10.03 -2.87 -3.44
N SER A 73 -11.35 -2.80 -3.25
CA SER A 73 -11.94 -2.24 -2.03
C SER A 73 -11.65 -3.13 -0.82
N LEU A 74 -11.76 -4.45 -0.97
CA LEU A 74 -11.52 -5.40 0.12
C LEU A 74 -10.04 -5.41 0.57
N SER A 75 -9.08 -5.21 -0.33
CA SER A 75 -7.67 -5.12 0.06
C SER A 75 -7.39 -3.89 0.92
N GLY A 76 -8.02 -2.73 0.63
CA GLY A 76 -7.89 -1.53 1.48
C GLY A 76 -8.76 -1.58 2.75
N PHE A 77 -9.89 -2.29 2.71
CA PHE A 77 -10.82 -2.35 3.85
C PHE A 77 -10.19 -2.94 5.12
N VAL A 78 -9.13 -3.75 4.99
CA VAL A 78 -8.39 -4.32 6.13
C VAL A 78 -7.80 -3.26 7.06
N GLU A 79 -7.49 -2.07 6.55
CA GLU A 79 -6.91 -0.97 7.32
C GLU A 79 -7.87 -0.42 8.36
N LEU A 80 -9.17 -0.40 8.06
CA LEU A 80 -10.19 0.25 8.89
C LEU A 80 -10.30 -0.37 10.30
N PRO A 81 -10.50 -1.69 10.47
CA PRO A 81 -10.50 -2.30 11.79
C PRO A 81 -9.12 -2.20 12.47
N LEU A 82 -8.04 -2.23 11.69
CA LEU A 82 -6.68 -2.13 12.24
C LEU A 82 -6.35 -0.72 12.74
N ALA A 83 -6.86 0.32 12.11
CA ALA A 83 -6.75 1.68 12.62
C ALA A 83 -7.46 1.84 13.96
N VAL A 84 -8.64 1.21 14.12
CA VAL A 84 -9.32 1.17 15.41
C VAL A 84 -8.49 0.42 16.45
N VAL A 85 -7.96 -0.76 16.11
CA VAL A 85 -7.09 -1.54 17.01
C VAL A 85 -5.83 -0.74 17.38
N GLY A 86 -5.17 -0.10 16.42
CA GLY A 86 -4.00 0.74 16.62
C GLY A 86 -4.27 1.91 17.55
N ALA A 87 -5.43 2.55 17.41
CA ALA A 87 -5.83 3.67 18.27
C ALA A 87 -6.19 3.23 19.71
N LEU A 88 -6.74 2.02 19.89
CA LEU A 88 -7.07 1.49 21.22
C LEU A 88 -5.86 0.89 21.95
N ALA A 89 -4.89 0.34 21.22
CA ALA A 89 -3.75 -0.39 21.77
C ALA A 89 -2.40 0.33 21.55
N VAL A 90 -2.40 1.67 21.52
CA VAL A 90 -1.21 2.52 21.27
C VAL A 90 0.00 2.09 22.08
N THR A 91 -0.17 1.89 23.40
CA THR A 91 0.93 1.53 24.31
C THR A 91 1.58 0.19 24.00
N SER A 92 0.82 -0.76 23.44
CA SER A 92 1.30 -2.10 23.10
C SER A 92 1.89 -2.16 21.69
N ILE A 93 1.36 -1.37 20.76
CA ILE A 93 1.67 -1.49 19.33
C ILE A 93 2.77 -0.51 18.90
N ARG A 94 2.88 0.67 19.53
CA ARG A 94 3.80 1.74 19.10
C ARG A 94 5.25 1.30 18.95
N GLY A 95 5.74 0.43 19.84
CA GLY A 95 7.12 -0.10 19.77
C GLY A 95 7.36 -1.06 18.60
N ILE A 96 6.30 -1.70 18.09
CA ILE A 96 6.37 -2.71 17.02
C ILE A 96 6.23 -2.07 15.64
N ILE A 97 5.53 -0.93 15.52
CA ILE A 97 5.26 -0.25 14.24
C ILE A 97 6.52 -0.08 13.36
N PRO A 98 7.68 0.41 13.85
CA PRO A 98 8.85 0.60 12.98
C PRO A 98 9.35 -0.70 12.35
N TYR A 99 9.28 -1.81 13.10
CA TYR A 99 9.68 -3.13 12.61
C TYR A 99 8.64 -3.69 11.64
N ALA A 100 7.35 -3.53 11.95
CA ALA A 100 6.27 -3.96 11.07
C ALA A 100 6.29 -3.20 9.74
N MET A 101 6.43 -1.87 9.76
CA MET A 101 6.57 -1.03 8.57
C MET A 101 7.84 -1.35 7.79
N GLY A 102 8.97 -1.58 8.48
CA GLY A 102 10.23 -1.98 7.84
C GLY A 102 10.12 -3.32 7.11
N PHE A 103 9.48 -4.31 7.74
CA PHE A 103 9.18 -5.59 7.10
C PHE A 103 8.24 -5.42 5.90
N ALA A 104 7.18 -4.62 6.04
CA ALA A 104 6.23 -4.31 4.97
C ALA A 104 6.92 -3.67 3.76
N ALA A 105 7.78 -2.67 4.01
CA ALA A 105 8.55 -1.99 2.98
C ALA A 105 9.50 -2.95 2.25
N GLY A 106 10.20 -3.82 3.00
CA GLY A 106 11.06 -4.85 2.41
C GLY A 106 10.28 -5.82 1.51
N ALA A 107 9.11 -6.26 1.96
CA ALA A 107 8.23 -7.12 1.17
C ALA A 107 7.76 -6.44 -0.13
N MET A 108 7.39 -5.15 -0.08
CA MET A 108 6.98 -4.42 -1.29
C MET A 108 8.13 -4.15 -2.25
N ILE A 109 9.35 -3.88 -1.74
CA ILE A 109 10.54 -3.80 -2.59
C ILE A 109 10.76 -5.12 -3.33
N PHE A 110 10.62 -6.26 -2.64
CA PHE A 110 10.73 -7.58 -3.26
C PHE A 110 9.65 -7.79 -4.34
N VAL A 111 8.38 -7.56 -4.03
CA VAL A 111 7.25 -7.71 -4.98
C VAL A 111 7.43 -6.81 -6.21
N VAL A 112 7.79 -5.54 -6.00
CA VAL A 112 8.01 -4.59 -7.11
C VAL A 112 9.18 -5.04 -7.99
N SER A 113 10.26 -5.51 -7.38
CA SER A 113 11.50 -5.87 -8.08
C SER A 113 11.43 -7.23 -8.79
N ASP A 114 10.83 -8.24 -8.16
CA ASP A 114 10.79 -9.62 -8.66
C ASP A 114 9.56 -9.88 -9.55
N GLU A 115 8.45 -9.15 -9.33
CA GLU A 115 7.20 -9.38 -10.07
C GLU A 115 6.87 -8.21 -11.01
N ILE A 116 6.72 -6.99 -10.49
CA ILE A 116 6.13 -5.87 -11.26
C ILE A 116 7.08 -5.39 -12.38
N ILE A 117 8.33 -5.04 -12.05
CA ILE A 117 9.29 -4.53 -13.02
C ILE A 117 9.55 -5.57 -14.13
N PRO A 118 9.86 -6.84 -13.83
CA PRO A 118 10.08 -7.86 -14.85
C PRO A 118 8.85 -8.08 -15.74
N GLU A 119 7.64 -8.06 -15.18
CA GLU A 119 6.42 -8.27 -15.99
C GLU A 119 6.20 -7.12 -16.98
N VAL A 120 6.42 -5.86 -16.57
CA VAL A 120 6.28 -4.73 -17.51
C VAL A 120 7.41 -4.72 -18.56
N HIS A 121 8.61 -5.19 -18.21
CA HIS A 121 9.68 -5.39 -19.18
C HIS A 121 9.32 -6.44 -20.22
N ARG A 122 8.68 -7.55 -19.83
CA ARG A 122 8.20 -8.58 -20.76
C ARG A 122 7.13 -8.06 -21.73
N LEU A 123 6.46 -6.96 -21.40
CA LEU A 123 5.51 -6.26 -22.27
C LEU A 123 6.17 -5.24 -23.21
N GLY A 124 7.51 -5.11 -23.20
CA GLY A 124 8.26 -4.17 -24.04
C GLY A 124 8.07 -2.70 -23.64
N ARG A 125 7.77 -2.44 -22.35
CA ARG A 125 7.46 -1.11 -21.81
C ARG A 125 8.48 -0.65 -20.76
N GLU A 126 9.75 -0.99 -20.95
CA GLU A 126 10.82 -0.79 -19.95
C GLU A 126 11.01 0.69 -19.59
N LYS A 127 11.04 1.57 -20.61
CA LYS A 127 11.19 3.02 -20.37
C LYS A 127 10.00 3.61 -19.62
N LEU A 128 8.79 3.15 -19.95
CA LEU A 128 7.56 3.65 -19.32
C LEU A 128 7.54 3.30 -17.83
N VAL A 129 7.81 2.03 -17.46
CA VAL A 129 7.85 1.63 -16.04
C VAL A 129 8.94 2.34 -15.28
N THR A 130 10.11 2.56 -15.89
CA THR A 130 11.21 3.29 -15.26
C THR A 130 10.80 4.74 -14.95
N TYR A 131 10.19 5.45 -15.91
CA TYR A 131 9.74 6.83 -15.68
C TYR A 131 8.57 6.89 -14.69
N SER A 132 7.64 5.95 -14.73
CA SER A 132 6.54 5.87 -13.75
C SER A 132 7.05 5.62 -12.33
N LEU A 133 8.05 4.74 -12.17
CA LEU A 133 8.68 4.46 -10.88
C LEU A 133 9.39 5.69 -10.32
N ILE A 134 10.19 6.39 -11.15
CA ILE A 134 10.88 7.62 -10.75
C ILE A 134 9.87 8.70 -10.35
N ALA A 135 8.83 8.92 -11.16
CA ALA A 135 7.80 9.91 -10.88
C ALA A 135 7.05 9.60 -9.57
N GLY A 136 6.68 8.33 -9.35
CA GLY A 136 6.05 7.89 -8.12
C GLY A 136 6.93 8.09 -6.88
N LEU A 137 8.22 7.75 -7.00
CA LEU A 137 9.20 7.96 -5.91
C LEU A 137 9.35 9.44 -5.56
N ILE A 138 9.52 10.31 -6.57
CA ILE A 138 9.63 11.76 -6.36
C ILE A 138 8.36 12.31 -5.71
N LEU A 139 7.18 11.89 -6.18
CA LEU A 139 5.92 12.33 -5.60
C LEU A 139 5.81 11.94 -4.13
N MET A 140 6.14 10.69 -3.77
CA MET A 140 6.10 10.25 -2.37
C MET A 140 7.11 10.98 -1.49
N LEU A 141 8.34 11.19 -1.96
CA LEU A 141 9.34 11.97 -1.21
C LEU A 141 8.91 13.43 -1.01
N PHE A 142 8.30 14.03 -2.03
CA PHE A 142 7.73 15.38 -1.93
C PHE A 142 6.60 15.42 -0.88
N LEU A 143 5.67 14.47 -0.91
CA LEU A 143 4.58 14.38 0.06
C LEU A 143 5.10 14.17 1.48
N ASP A 144 6.07 13.28 1.69
CA ASP A 144 6.69 13.05 2.99
C ASP A 144 7.33 14.33 3.57
N THR A 145 8.03 15.09 2.71
CA THR A 145 8.68 16.34 3.13
C THR A 145 7.65 17.45 3.39
N ALA A 146 6.64 17.57 2.54
CA ALA A 146 5.63 18.61 2.63
C ALA A 146 4.66 18.41 3.80
N LEU A 147 4.36 17.16 4.19
CA LEU A 147 3.43 16.82 5.26
C LEU A 147 4.09 16.74 6.65
N LYS A 148 5.43 16.64 6.73
CA LYS A 148 6.19 16.72 7.98
C LYS A 148 6.45 18.16 8.46
N ALA A 149 6.25 19.15 7.58
CA ALA A 149 6.36 20.58 7.87
C ALA A 149 5.11 21.12 8.57
#